data_AF-A0A660XUY4-F1
#
_entry.id   AF-A0A660XUY4-F1
#
_cell.length_a   1.000
_cell.length_b   1.000
_cell.length_c   1.000
_cell.angle_alpha   90.00
_cell.angle_beta   90.00
_cell.angle_gamma   90.00
#
_symmetry.space_group_name_H-M   'P 1'
#
loop_
_entity.id
_entity.type
_entity.pdbx_description
1 polymer ?
#
loop_
_entity_poly.entity_id
_entity_poly.type
_entity_poly.pdbx_seq_one_letter_code
_entity_poly.pdbx_strand_id
1 'polypeptide(L)'
;FHSIQWGPDDVLTASPDRWDNSSIWTGDVVRIKNGFLMFYTSRNLETDDGKTQHIGAAYADRINAVKWQPIPDFRLRPDGINYASCGIPEDVTIHAWRDPFLLRHLGQTYMLVSAKSVRHPIKQNGVVALLRSGDGTFKNWDYLNPVAAPGYYSEMEVSQLLKNPDGGLELVFSTGPKYDSTPHNSGTGGLYRIHLDENLSVRSEPELLYSFQSGLYACRIIPEMEGEIVGFDHRTGGIRASGIKTGFQYVDRNFNNWRV
;
A
#
# COMPACT_ATOMS: atom_id res chain seq x y z
N PHE A 1 -17.60 7.88 -12.03
CA PHE A 1 -16.25 7.97 -12.64
C PHE A 1 -16.23 8.70 -13.98
N HIS A 2 -17.17 8.47 -14.91
CA HIS A 2 -17.18 9.13 -16.23
C HIS A 2 -17.43 10.65 -16.23
N SER A 3 -17.85 11.23 -15.09
CA SER A 3 -18.04 12.68 -14.92
C SER A 3 -16.89 13.38 -14.17
N ILE A 4 -15.84 12.64 -13.79
CA ILE A 4 -14.68 13.22 -13.09
C ILE A 4 -13.83 13.94 -14.12
N GLN A 5 -13.55 15.23 -13.87
CA GLN A 5 -12.51 15.95 -14.59
C GLN A 5 -11.16 15.49 -14.05
N TRP A 6 -10.55 14.55 -14.77
CA TRP A 6 -9.22 14.06 -14.45
C TRP A 6 -8.18 15.17 -14.62
N GLY A 7 -7.20 15.20 -13.73
CA GLY A 7 -6.02 16.04 -13.86
C GLY A 7 -5.05 15.51 -14.91
N PRO A 8 -3.85 16.08 -14.99
CA PRO A 8 -2.80 15.57 -15.86
C PRO A 8 -2.48 14.09 -15.55
N ASP A 9 -2.22 13.32 -16.60
CA ASP A 9 -1.65 11.98 -16.55
C ASP A 9 -0.11 12.04 -16.65
N ASP A 10 0.54 10.88 -16.47
CA ASP A 10 1.99 10.72 -16.57
C ASP A 10 2.83 11.75 -15.79
N VAL A 11 2.30 12.22 -14.66
CA VAL A 11 2.91 13.26 -13.84
C VAL A 11 4.26 12.84 -13.26
N LEU A 12 4.52 11.53 -13.18
CA LEU A 12 5.80 10.95 -12.83
C LEU A 12 6.02 9.71 -13.71
N THR A 13 7.15 9.66 -14.41
CA THR A 13 7.53 8.55 -15.27
C THR A 13 8.86 7.93 -14.83
N ALA A 14 9.01 6.64 -15.14
CA ALA A 14 10.28 5.94 -14.98
C ALA A 14 11.37 6.63 -15.80
N SER A 15 12.62 6.57 -15.34
CA SER A 15 13.75 7.21 -16.02
C SER A 15 14.95 6.28 -16.06
N PRO A 16 15.59 6.11 -17.23
CA PRO A 16 16.78 5.26 -17.36
C PRO A 16 17.96 5.75 -16.52
N ASP A 17 18.02 7.06 -16.22
CA ASP A 17 19.12 7.68 -15.47
C ASP A 17 18.94 7.61 -13.94
N ARG A 18 17.88 6.94 -13.46
CA ARG A 18 17.55 6.82 -12.04
C ARG A 18 17.35 5.35 -11.66
N TRP A 19 17.25 5.08 -10.36
CA TRP A 19 16.99 3.73 -9.88
C TRP A 19 15.57 3.25 -10.23
N ASP A 20 14.60 4.14 -10.38
CA ASP A 20 13.21 3.85 -10.72
C ASP A 20 13.03 3.79 -12.25
N ASN A 21 13.83 2.96 -12.90
CA ASN A 21 13.91 2.87 -14.37
C ASN A 21 12.96 1.85 -15.00
N SER A 22 12.16 1.11 -14.23
CA SER A 22 11.18 0.18 -14.79
C SER A 22 9.82 0.83 -15.07
N SER A 23 9.05 1.08 -14.01
CA SER A 23 7.65 1.51 -14.05
C SER A 23 7.28 2.07 -12.68
N ILE A 24 6.38 3.04 -12.67
CA ILE A 24 5.86 3.65 -11.45
C ILE A 24 4.61 2.89 -11.05
N TRP A 25 4.65 2.28 -9.87
CA TRP A 25 3.60 1.43 -9.32
C TRP A 25 2.89 2.15 -8.18
N THR A 26 1.82 1.51 -7.69
CA THR A 26 0.96 1.99 -6.61
C THR A 26 1.73 2.56 -5.42
N GLY A 27 1.11 3.56 -4.79
CA GLY A 27 1.52 4.13 -3.53
C GLY A 27 0.50 5.11 -3.00
N ASP A 28 0.96 6.21 -2.40
CA ASP A 28 0.09 7.12 -1.65
C ASP A 28 0.55 8.58 -1.76
N VAL A 29 -0.44 9.46 -1.77
CA VAL A 29 -0.23 10.91 -1.87
C VAL A 29 -0.68 11.58 -0.58
N VAL A 30 0.19 12.43 -0.04
CA VAL A 30 -0.06 13.18 1.20
C VAL A 30 0.18 14.66 0.99
N ARG A 31 -0.68 15.48 1.60
CA ARG A 31 -0.45 16.93 1.68
C ARG A 31 0.54 17.23 2.79
N ILE A 32 1.54 18.05 2.48
CA ILE A 32 2.55 18.57 3.42
C ILE A 32 2.46 20.09 3.50
N LYS A 33 3.31 20.72 4.31
CA LYS A 33 3.25 22.18 4.59
C LYS A 33 3.17 23.03 3.33
N ASN A 34 4.01 22.73 2.33
CA ASN A 34 4.23 23.54 1.14
C ASN A 34 3.97 22.74 -0.16
N GLY A 35 3.06 21.78 -0.16
CA GLY A 35 2.73 21.01 -1.35
C GLY A 35 2.30 19.58 -1.03
N PHE A 36 2.74 18.64 -1.86
CA PHE A 36 2.35 17.24 -1.81
C PHE A 36 3.57 16.34 -1.98
N LEU A 37 3.56 15.21 -1.28
CA LEU A 37 4.47 14.09 -1.53
C LEU A 37 3.70 12.91 -2.07
N MET A 38 4.23 12.29 -3.11
CA MET A 38 3.79 11.01 -3.65
C MET A 38 4.85 9.97 -3.28
N PHE A 39 4.49 8.99 -2.47
CA PHE A 39 5.29 7.78 -2.30
C PHE A 39 4.84 6.79 -3.36
N TYR A 40 5.80 6.18 -4.04
CA TYR A 40 5.52 5.28 -5.16
C TYR A 40 6.48 4.09 -5.12
N THR A 41 6.07 3.01 -5.77
CA THR A 41 6.92 1.83 -5.89
C THR A 41 7.59 1.81 -7.26
N SER A 42 8.86 1.40 -7.31
CA SER A 42 9.52 1.07 -8.58
C SER A 42 10.62 0.02 -8.38
N ARG A 43 11.35 -0.27 -9.45
CA ARG A 43 12.47 -1.21 -9.48
C ARG A 43 13.58 -0.63 -10.34
N ASN A 44 14.79 -1.11 -10.08
CA ASN A 44 15.93 -0.90 -10.97
C ASN A 44 16.17 -2.19 -11.78
N LEU A 45 15.97 -2.11 -13.10
CA LEU A 45 16.14 -3.21 -14.04
C LEU A 45 17.60 -3.66 -14.21
N GLU A 46 18.56 -2.82 -13.84
CA GLU A 46 20.00 -3.06 -13.99
C GLU A 46 20.64 -3.66 -12.74
N THR A 47 19.90 -3.73 -11.63
CA THR A 47 20.39 -4.31 -10.37
C THR A 47 19.62 -5.57 -10.01
N ASP A 48 20.31 -6.52 -9.37
CA ASP A 48 19.76 -7.83 -9.02
C ASP A 48 19.17 -8.55 -10.26
N ASP A 49 18.04 -9.25 -10.11
CA ASP A 49 17.28 -9.84 -11.22
C ASP A 49 16.27 -8.84 -11.86
N GLY A 50 16.40 -7.55 -11.55
CA GLY A 50 15.49 -6.49 -11.98
C GLY A 50 14.12 -6.51 -11.31
N LYS A 51 13.89 -7.38 -10.32
CA LYS A 51 12.57 -7.54 -9.66
C LYS A 51 12.52 -6.95 -8.25
N THR A 52 13.67 -6.63 -7.64
CA THR A 52 13.72 -6.02 -6.31
C THR A 52 12.99 -4.68 -6.30
N GLN A 53 12.00 -4.57 -5.42
CA GLN A 53 11.09 -3.43 -5.30
C GLN A 53 11.62 -2.48 -4.22
N HIS A 54 11.45 -1.19 -4.49
CA HIS A 54 11.82 -0.13 -3.59
C HIS A 54 10.77 0.97 -3.64
N ILE A 55 10.71 1.77 -2.57
CA ILE A 55 9.78 2.90 -2.49
C ILE A 55 10.55 4.21 -2.68
N GLY A 56 10.09 5.00 -3.65
CA GLY A 56 10.54 6.36 -3.92
C GLY A 56 9.58 7.41 -3.39
N ALA A 57 9.97 8.67 -3.52
CA ALA A 57 9.12 9.81 -3.23
C ALA A 57 9.27 10.87 -4.32
N ALA A 58 8.20 11.58 -4.65
CA ALA A 58 8.20 12.72 -5.55
C ALA A 58 7.40 13.87 -4.94
N TYR A 59 7.77 15.10 -5.29
CA TYR A 59 7.17 16.34 -4.80
C TYR A 59 6.48 17.14 -5.90
N ALA A 60 5.37 17.76 -5.55
CA ALA A 60 4.78 18.84 -6.30
C ALA A 60 4.26 19.93 -5.35
N ASP A 61 4.35 21.19 -5.76
CA ASP A 61 3.78 22.32 -5.04
C ASP A 61 2.25 22.32 -5.07
N ARG A 62 1.66 21.75 -6.13
CA ARG A 62 0.22 21.64 -6.38
C ARG A 62 -0.15 20.25 -6.86
N ILE A 63 -1.31 19.75 -6.43
CA ILE A 63 -1.80 18.42 -6.77
C ILE A 63 -1.99 18.21 -8.28
N ASN A 64 -2.33 19.27 -9.02
CA ASN A 64 -2.56 19.24 -10.46
C ASN A 64 -1.33 19.65 -11.28
N ALA A 65 -0.13 19.61 -10.70
CA ALA A 65 1.10 19.82 -11.45
C ALA A 65 1.25 18.73 -12.53
N VAL A 66 1.60 19.14 -13.75
CA VAL A 66 1.81 18.24 -14.90
C VAL A 66 3.08 17.39 -14.77
N LYS A 67 3.98 17.74 -13.85
CA LYS A 67 5.21 17.00 -13.59
C LYS A 67 5.61 17.12 -12.12
N TRP A 68 5.75 15.97 -11.46
CA TRP A 68 6.24 15.84 -10.10
C TRP A 68 7.74 15.59 -10.13
N GLN A 69 8.47 16.21 -9.22
CA GLN A 69 9.92 16.10 -9.14
C GLN A 69 10.28 14.93 -8.22
N PRO A 70 10.95 13.87 -8.69
CA PRO A 70 11.42 12.81 -7.79
C PRO A 70 12.37 13.42 -6.76
N ILE A 71 12.25 13.01 -5.50
CA ILE A 71 13.17 13.40 -4.44
C ILE A 71 14.47 12.63 -4.66
N PRO A 72 15.58 13.31 -4.99
CA PRO A 72 16.86 12.64 -5.18
C PRO A 72 17.26 11.85 -3.93
N ASP A 73 17.89 10.70 -4.14
CA ASP A 73 18.44 9.82 -3.09
C ASP A 73 17.43 9.19 -2.11
N PHE A 74 16.14 9.56 -2.16
CA PHE A 74 15.11 8.87 -1.39
C PHE A 74 14.79 7.53 -2.05
N ARG A 75 15.22 6.44 -1.42
CA ARG A 75 14.92 5.07 -1.81
C ARG A 75 14.83 4.18 -0.58
N LEU A 76 13.61 3.91 -0.16
CA LEU A 76 13.32 3.05 0.98
C LEU A 76 13.40 1.59 0.54
N ARG A 77 14.25 0.82 1.24
CA ARG A 77 14.55 -0.59 0.93
C ARG A 77 14.08 -1.49 2.06
N PRO A 78 13.72 -2.76 1.79
CA PRO A 78 13.52 -3.73 2.87
C PRO A 78 14.77 -3.87 3.74
N ASP A 79 14.58 -4.21 5.02
CA ASP A 79 15.67 -4.31 6.00
C ASP A 79 16.47 -5.63 5.91
N GLY A 80 15.94 -6.66 5.25
CA GLY A 80 16.53 -8.01 5.22
C GLY A 80 16.46 -8.76 6.55
N ILE A 81 15.85 -8.18 7.59
CA ILE A 81 15.80 -8.72 8.96
C ILE A 81 14.38 -9.14 9.31
N ASN A 82 13.40 -8.26 9.07
CA ASN A 82 11.99 -8.57 9.20
C ASN A 82 11.36 -8.87 7.83
N TYR A 83 11.88 -8.23 6.79
CA TYR A 83 11.32 -8.26 5.45
C TYR A 83 12.35 -8.68 4.42
N ALA A 84 11.93 -9.50 3.45
CA ALA A 84 12.83 -10.05 2.44
C ALA A 84 13.47 -8.93 1.63
N SER A 85 14.78 -9.04 1.37
CA SER A 85 15.54 -8.01 0.66
C SER A 85 15.41 -8.09 -0.87
N CYS A 86 15.03 -9.25 -1.40
CA CYS A 86 14.88 -9.54 -2.82
C CYS A 86 13.88 -10.68 -3.04
N GLY A 87 13.73 -11.13 -4.29
CA GLY A 87 12.91 -12.29 -4.61
C GLY A 87 13.32 -13.54 -3.82
N ILE A 88 12.34 -14.29 -3.33
CA ILE A 88 12.54 -15.57 -2.64
C ILE A 88 12.45 -16.68 -3.70
N PRO A 89 13.48 -17.54 -3.84
CA PRO A 89 13.41 -18.68 -4.75
C PRO A 89 12.18 -19.54 -4.48
N GLU A 90 11.54 -20.03 -5.55
CA GLU A 90 10.34 -20.88 -5.48
C GLU A 90 9.07 -20.21 -4.91
N ASP A 91 9.13 -18.92 -4.57
CA ASP A 91 7.92 -18.19 -4.21
C ASP A 91 6.95 -18.12 -5.39
N VAL A 92 5.66 -18.20 -5.08
CA VAL A 92 4.58 -18.18 -6.06
C VAL A 92 4.32 -16.78 -6.61
N THR A 93 4.91 -15.76 -6.00
CA THR A 93 4.84 -14.37 -6.45
C THR A 93 6.24 -13.76 -6.56
N ILE A 94 6.31 -12.60 -7.22
CA ILE A 94 7.54 -11.81 -7.23
C ILE A 94 7.83 -11.24 -5.82
N HIS A 95 9.00 -10.63 -5.64
CA HIS A 95 9.31 -9.87 -4.43
C HIS A 95 8.18 -8.91 -4.05
N ALA A 96 8.02 -8.57 -2.76
CA ALA A 96 7.09 -7.54 -2.32
C ALA A 96 7.79 -6.55 -1.38
N TRP A 97 7.81 -5.30 -1.82
CA TRP A 97 8.15 -4.13 -1.01
C TRP A 97 7.52 -2.90 -1.68
N ARG A 98 6.19 -2.81 -1.59
CA ARG A 98 5.38 -1.91 -2.42
C ARG A 98 4.16 -1.35 -1.71
N ASP A 99 3.39 -0.55 -2.43
CA ASP A 99 2.10 -0.01 -2.03
C ASP A 99 2.16 0.77 -0.69
N PRO A 100 3.08 1.74 -0.55
CA PRO A 100 3.19 2.52 0.67
C PRO A 100 1.87 3.23 0.99
N PHE A 101 1.44 3.20 2.25
CA PHE A 101 0.29 3.97 2.75
C PHE A 101 0.66 4.69 4.04
N LEU A 102 0.50 6.02 4.07
CA LEU A 102 0.93 6.83 5.20
C LEU A 102 -0.24 7.15 6.13
N LEU A 103 0.04 7.12 7.43
CA LEU A 103 -0.91 7.47 8.48
C LEU A 103 -0.23 8.09 9.70
N ARG A 104 -1.05 8.74 10.53
CA ARG A 104 -0.68 9.17 11.88
C ARG A 104 -1.57 8.48 12.89
N HIS A 105 -0.94 8.05 13.98
CA HIS A 105 -1.60 7.37 15.07
C HIS A 105 -0.87 7.61 16.39
N LEU A 106 -1.60 8.00 17.43
CA LEU A 106 -1.07 8.34 18.76
C LEU A 106 0.16 9.28 18.71
N GLY A 107 0.08 10.32 17.88
CA GLY A 107 1.13 11.33 17.73
C GLY A 107 2.30 10.91 16.82
N GLN A 108 2.39 9.65 16.45
CA GLN A 108 3.46 9.11 15.60
C GLN A 108 3.03 8.97 14.14
N THR A 109 4.01 8.99 13.24
CA THR A 109 3.80 8.74 11.81
C THR A 109 4.24 7.33 11.47
N TYR A 110 3.37 6.62 10.74
CA TYR A 110 3.63 5.28 10.24
C TYR A 110 3.45 5.19 8.73
N MET A 111 4.11 4.20 8.14
CA MET A 111 3.91 3.76 6.77
C MET A 111 3.61 2.26 6.78
N LEU A 112 2.51 1.87 6.14
CA LEU A 112 2.24 0.48 5.80
C LEU A 112 2.89 0.17 4.46
N VAL A 113 3.42 -1.05 4.30
CA VAL A 113 4.03 -1.51 3.06
C VAL A 113 3.64 -2.97 2.82
N SER A 114 3.23 -3.31 1.61
CA SER A 114 3.05 -4.69 1.18
C SER A 114 4.41 -5.37 1.07
N ALA A 115 4.64 -6.40 1.89
CA ALA A 115 5.96 -6.99 2.06
C ALA A 115 5.93 -8.52 2.12
N LYS A 116 7.11 -9.13 1.94
CA LYS A 116 7.36 -10.55 2.25
C LYS A 116 8.09 -10.67 3.59
N SER A 117 7.60 -11.51 4.49
CA SER A 117 8.30 -11.86 5.73
C SER A 117 9.43 -12.84 5.46
N VAL A 118 10.56 -12.68 6.16
CA VAL A 118 11.66 -13.67 6.16
C VAL A 118 11.42 -14.84 7.12
N ARG A 119 10.39 -14.76 7.97
CA ARG A 119 10.15 -15.72 9.07
C ARG A 119 9.02 -16.71 8.77
N HIS A 120 8.21 -16.44 7.75
CA HIS A 120 7.06 -17.26 7.39
C HIS A 120 7.38 -18.11 6.16
N PRO A 121 6.80 -19.32 6.04
CA PRO A 121 7.00 -20.17 4.88
C PRO A 121 6.39 -19.56 3.61
N ILE A 122 6.90 -19.98 2.46
CA ILE A 122 6.34 -19.63 1.14
C ILE A 122 4.83 -19.96 1.11
N LYS A 123 4.06 -19.14 0.38
CA LYS A 123 2.59 -19.10 0.35
C LYS A 123 1.90 -18.48 1.57
N GLN A 124 2.62 -18.27 2.66
CA GLN A 124 2.12 -17.69 3.92
C GLN A 124 2.92 -16.46 4.35
N ASN A 125 3.85 -16.02 3.52
CA ASN A 125 4.84 -15.00 3.81
C ASN A 125 4.44 -13.60 3.36
N GLY A 126 3.26 -13.41 2.76
CA GLY A 126 2.69 -12.10 2.53
C GLY A 126 2.30 -11.45 3.85
N VAL A 127 2.80 -10.24 4.09
CA VAL A 127 2.54 -9.47 5.32
C VAL A 127 2.32 -8.00 4.98
N VAL A 128 1.69 -7.27 5.91
CA VAL A 128 1.68 -5.82 5.90
C VAL A 128 2.78 -5.34 6.85
N ALA A 129 3.87 -4.82 6.28
CA ALA A 129 4.97 -4.22 7.02
C ALA A 129 4.53 -2.93 7.70
N LEU A 130 5.19 -2.61 8.82
CA LEU A 130 4.94 -1.39 9.58
C LEU A 130 6.26 -0.67 9.80
N LEU A 131 6.34 0.55 9.29
CA LEU A 131 7.47 1.43 9.48
C LEU A 131 7.01 2.63 10.31
N ARG A 132 7.86 3.10 11.21
CA ARG A 132 7.62 4.30 12.01
C ARG A 132 8.63 5.37 11.62
N SER A 133 8.18 6.60 11.42
CA SER A 133 9.11 7.72 11.20
C SER A 133 10.02 7.88 12.43
N GLY A 134 11.34 7.80 12.23
CA GLY A 134 12.32 7.83 13.33
C GLY A 134 12.59 9.23 13.86
N ASP A 135 12.37 10.25 13.05
CA ASP A 135 12.67 11.66 13.34
C ASP A 135 11.47 12.59 13.13
N GLY A 136 10.28 12.03 12.90
CA GLY A 136 9.07 12.80 12.58
C GLY A 136 9.09 13.44 11.20
N THR A 137 10.03 13.07 10.32
CA THR A 137 10.10 13.48 8.91
C THR A 137 9.82 12.30 7.98
N PHE A 138 9.80 12.55 6.68
CA PHE A 138 9.62 11.49 5.69
C PHE A 138 10.91 10.73 5.36
N LYS A 139 12.07 11.19 5.83
CA LYS A 139 13.39 10.72 5.34
C LYS A 139 13.87 9.46 6.05
N ASN A 140 13.58 9.33 7.34
CA ASN A 140 14.11 8.27 8.19
C ASN A 140 12.99 7.40 8.76
N TRP A 141 13.15 6.07 8.65
CA TRP A 141 12.14 5.09 9.04
C TRP A 141 12.76 3.96 9.85
N ASP A 142 12.15 3.67 11.00
CA ASP A 142 12.38 2.47 11.80
C ASP A 142 11.51 1.33 11.28
N TYR A 143 12.08 0.15 11.11
CA TYR A 143 11.38 -1.06 10.67
C TYR A 143 10.89 -1.81 11.89
N LEU A 144 9.58 -1.97 12.03
CA LEU A 144 8.96 -2.69 13.14
C LEU A 144 8.63 -4.13 12.71
N ASN A 145 8.04 -4.92 13.62
CA ASN A 145 7.38 -6.15 13.20
C ASN A 145 6.19 -5.82 12.29
N PRO A 146 5.79 -6.72 11.36
CA PRO A 146 4.62 -6.52 10.54
C PRO A 146 3.37 -6.23 11.39
N VAL A 147 2.54 -5.27 10.96
CA VAL A 147 1.26 -4.98 11.63
C VAL A 147 0.28 -6.13 11.45
N ALA A 148 0.38 -6.86 10.33
CA ALA A 148 -0.41 -8.05 10.08
C ALA A 148 0.41 -9.12 9.36
N ALA A 149 0.37 -10.33 9.89
CA ALA A 149 0.99 -11.52 9.31
C ALA A 149 0.12 -12.77 9.61
N PRO A 150 -1.10 -12.86 9.04
CA PRO A 150 -2.06 -13.91 9.40
C PRO A 150 -1.65 -15.32 8.93
N GLY A 151 -0.63 -15.45 8.06
CA GLY A 151 -0.12 -16.75 7.64
C GLY A 151 -0.97 -17.47 6.57
N TYR A 152 -1.89 -16.76 5.91
CA TYR A 152 -2.76 -17.33 4.88
C TYR A 152 -2.51 -16.81 3.47
N TYR A 153 -1.65 -15.80 3.32
CA TYR A 153 -1.50 -15.09 2.06
C TYR A 153 -0.07 -15.12 1.56
N SER A 154 0.09 -15.25 0.24
CA SER A 154 1.38 -15.04 -0.41
C SER A 154 1.65 -13.55 -0.63
N GLU A 155 0.60 -12.74 -0.78
CA GLU A 155 0.67 -11.29 -0.97
C GLU A 155 -0.49 -10.58 -0.26
N MET A 156 -0.21 -9.41 0.33
CA MET A 156 -1.20 -8.52 0.93
C MET A 156 -1.00 -7.12 0.33
N GLU A 157 -1.71 -6.83 -0.75
CA GLU A 157 -1.49 -5.66 -1.62
C GLU A 157 -2.39 -4.47 -1.27
N VAL A 158 -1.98 -3.27 -1.66
CA VAL A 158 -2.79 -2.02 -1.60
C VAL A 158 -3.39 -1.79 -0.21
N SER A 159 -2.57 -1.96 0.83
CA SER A 159 -3.05 -1.88 2.21
C SER A 159 -3.48 -0.46 2.61
N GLN A 160 -4.54 -0.33 3.40
CA GLN A 160 -4.96 0.93 4.03
C GLN A 160 -5.33 0.69 5.49
N LEU A 161 -5.07 1.67 6.35
CA LEU A 161 -5.65 1.72 7.69
C LEU A 161 -6.76 2.77 7.73
N LEU A 162 -7.93 2.38 8.21
CA LEU A 162 -9.13 3.21 8.26
C LEU A 162 -9.79 3.10 9.64
N LYS A 163 -10.75 3.97 9.90
CA LYS A 163 -11.64 3.89 11.06
C LYS A 163 -13.01 3.38 10.62
N ASN A 164 -13.56 2.40 11.31
CA ASN A 164 -14.96 2.03 11.14
C ASN A 164 -15.89 3.10 11.78
N PRO A 165 -17.21 3.04 11.55
CA PRO A 165 -18.16 4.02 12.11
C PRO A 165 -18.16 4.10 13.65
N ASP A 166 -17.78 3.02 14.32
CA ASP A 166 -17.68 2.95 15.79
C ASP A 166 -16.32 3.46 16.32
N GLY A 167 -15.41 3.87 15.43
CA GLY A 167 -14.09 4.41 15.76
C GLY A 167 -12.97 3.37 15.91
N GLY A 168 -13.27 2.08 15.70
CA GLY A 168 -12.27 1.00 15.67
C GLY A 168 -11.38 1.05 14.43
N LEU A 169 -10.19 0.46 14.51
CA LEU A 169 -9.20 0.47 13.42
C LEU A 169 -9.37 -0.74 12.51
N GLU A 170 -9.43 -0.49 11.21
CA GLU A 170 -9.62 -1.48 10.15
C GLU A 170 -8.42 -1.46 9.21
N LEU A 171 -7.62 -2.52 9.23
CA LEU A 171 -6.61 -2.77 8.21
C LEU A 171 -7.28 -3.48 7.05
N VAL A 172 -7.27 -2.88 5.86
CA VAL A 172 -7.78 -3.52 4.64
C VAL A 172 -6.65 -3.78 3.65
N PHE A 173 -6.77 -4.84 2.87
CA PHE A 173 -5.78 -5.23 1.84
C PHE A 173 -6.43 -6.09 0.76
N SER A 174 -5.85 -6.09 -0.43
CA SER A 174 -6.24 -6.94 -1.55
C SER A 174 -5.32 -8.17 -1.67
N THR A 175 -5.86 -9.30 -2.09
CA THR A 175 -5.07 -10.49 -2.47
C THR A 175 -5.70 -11.23 -3.64
N GLY A 176 -4.87 -11.76 -4.53
CA GLY A 176 -5.33 -12.54 -5.67
C GLY A 176 -5.83 -13.93 -5.24
N PRO A 177 -6.81 -14.53 -5.95
CA PRO A 177 -7.31 -15.88 -5.68
C PRO A 177 -6.21 -16.93 -5.51
N LYS A 178 -5.18 -16.90 -6.38
CA LYS A 178 -4.07 -17.87 -6.35
C LYS A 178 -3.17 -17.75 -5.11
N TYR A 179 -3.27 -16.64 -4.38
CA TYR A 179 -2.40 -16.27 -3.28
C TYR A 179 -3.13 -16.32 -1.93
N ASP A 180 -4.39 -16.74 -1.94
CA ASP A 180 -5.28 -16.83 -0.78
C ASP A 180 -5.46 -18.28 -0.36
N SER A 181 -4.91 -18.63 0.79
CA SER A 181 -4.99 -19.97 1.40
C SER A 181 -5.82 -19.97 2.68
N THR A 182 -6.74 -19.01 2.85
CA THR A 182 -7.59 -18.96 4.06
C THR A 182 -8.44 -20.22 4.24
N PRO A 183 -8.67 -20.72 5.47
CA PRO A 183 -9.37 -22.00 5.67
C PRO A 183 -10.81 -22.05 5.13
N HIS A 184 -11.55 -20.94 5.23
CA HIS A 184 -12.98 -20.90 4.88
C HIS A 184 -13.27 -20.30 3.50
N ASN A 185 -12.35 -19.51 2.96
CA ASN A 185 -12.50 -18.77 1.70
C ASN A 185 -11.31 -18.99 0.77
N SER A 186 -10.59 -20.11 0.91
CA SER A 186 -9.41 -20.43 0.08
C SER A 186 -9.70 -20.24 -1.40
N GLY A 187 -8.80 -19.58 -2.11
CA GLY A 187 -8.97 -19.32 -3.53
C GLY A 187 -10.01 -18.24 -3.88
N THR A 188 -10.61 -17.54 -2.91
CA THR A 188 -11.60 -16.51 -3.21
C THR A 188 -10.93 -15.21 -3.65
N GLY A 189 -9.91 -14.77 -2.90
CA GLY A 189 -9.27 -13.47 -3.11
C GLY A 189 -10.24 -12.28 -3.02
N GLY A 190 -9.70 -11.09 -3.26
CA GLY A 190 -10.45 -9.83 -3.20
C GLY A 190 -9.95 -8.93 -2.08
N LEU A 191 -10.85 -8.08 -1.56
CA LEU A 191 -10.57 -7.14 -0.47
C LEU A 191 -10.96 -7.76 0.87
N TYR A 192 -9.99 -7.84 1.78
CA TYR A 192 -10.16 -8.30 3.14
C TYR A 192 -10.03 -7.15 4.15
N ARG A 193 -10.57 -7.33 5.35
CA ARG A 193 -10.33 -6.50 6.53
C ARG A 193 -9.80 -7.31 7.70
N ILE A 194 -9.05 -6.66 8.59
CA ILE A 194 -8.60 -7.16 9.88
C ILE A 194 -8.80 -6.04 10.91
N HIS A 195 -9.46 -6.35 12.02
CA HIS A 195 -9.64 -5.42 13.14
C HIS A 195 -8.32 -5.27 13.91
N LEU A 196 -7.88 -4.03 14.14
CA LEU A 196 -6.75 -3.71 14.99
C LEU A 196 -7.22 -2.99 16.26
N ASP A 197 -6.47 -3.15 17.35
CA ASP A 197 -6.63 -2.30 18.53
C ASP A 197 -5.84 -0.98 18.42
N GLU A 198 -5.94 -0.14 19.45
CA GLU A 198 -5.22 1.14 19.55
C GLU A 198 -3.68 1.00 19.55
N ASN A 199 -3.12 -0.18 19.78
CA ASN A 199 -1.68 -0.44 19.70
C ASN A 199 -1.28 -1.02 18.35
N LEU A 200 -2.19 -0.97 17.36
CA LEU A 200 -2.03 -1.57 16.03
C LEU A 200 -1.83 -3.09 16.09
N SER A 201 -2.32 -3.76 17.13
CA SER A 201 -2.28 -5.21 17.25
C SER A 201 -3.51 -5.86 16.65
N VAL A 202 -3.33 -6.95 15.91
CA VAL A 202 -4.42 -7.72 15.30
C VAL A 202 -5.36 -8.29 16.36
N ARG A 203 -6.67 -8.11 16.17
CA ARG A 203 -7.75 -8.57 17.08
C ARG A 203 -8.77 -9.48 16.42
N SER A 204 -8.70 -9.68 15.10
CA SER A 204 -9.59 -10.59 14.40
C SER A 204 -8.87 -11.39 13.33
N GLU A 205 -9.50 -12.48 12.91
CA GLU A 205 -9.16 -13.12 11.65
C GLU A 205 -9.49 -12.21 10.45
N PRO A 206 -8.85 -12.42 9.29
CA PRO A 206 -9.21 -11.73 8.06
C PRO A 206 -10.65 -12.03 7.63
N GLU A 207 -11.43 -10.98 7.38
CA GLU A 207 -12.81 -11.07 6.89
C GLU A 207 -12.90 -10.52 5.46
N LEU A 208 -13.57 -11.24 4.56
CA LEU A 208 -13.75 -10.83 3.18
C LEU A 208 -14.82 -9.73 3.07
N LEU A 209 -14.44 -8.54 2.60
CA LEU A 209 -15.35 -7.43 2.32
C LEU A 209 -15.89 -7.45 0.89
N TYR A 210 -15.04 -7.82 -0.07
CA TYR A 210 -15.41 -7.84 -1.48
C TYR A 210 -14.67 -8.94 -2.23
N SER A 211 -15.39 -9.90 -2.79
CA SER A 211 -14.77 -11.04 -3.48
C SER A 211 -14.10 -10.62 -4.80
N PHE A 212 -13.00 -11.29 -5.16
CA PHE A 212 -12.41 -11.12 -6.49
C PHE A 212 -13.42 -11.44 -7.61
N GLN A 213 -14.29 -12.42 -7.39
CA GLN A 213 -15.38 -12.79 -8.30
C GLN A 213 -16.46 -11.71 -8.44
N SER A 214 -16.44 -10.64 -7.66
CA SER A 214 -17.32 -9.49 -7.86
C SER A 214 -16.75 -8.50 -8.89
N GLY A 215 -15.54 -8.76 -9.40
CA GLY A 215 -14.98 -8.10 -10.58
C GLY A 215 -14.03 -6.93 -10.30
N LEU A 216 -13.70 -6.63 -9.04
CA LEU A 216 -12.71 -5.60 -8.70
C LEU A 216 -11.44 -6.22 -8.11
N TYR A 217 -10.31 -5.58 -8.37
CA TYR A 217 -9.02 -5.87 -7.75
C TYR A 217 -8.26 -4.57 -7.40
N ALA A 218 -7.19 -4.69 -6.60
CA ALA A 218 -6.42 -3.55 -6.12
C ALA A 218 -7.34 -2.48 -5.51
N CYS A 219 -8.27 -2.94 -4.67
CA CYS A 219 -9.35 -2.11 -4.16
C CYS A 219 -8.83 -1.12 -3.12
N ARG A 220 -9.35 0.10 -3.16
CA ARG A 220 -9.27 1.08 -2.08
C ARG A 220 -10.67 1.41 -1.58
N ILE A 221 -10.78 1.72 -0.30
CA ILE A 221 -11.96 2.35 0.28
C ILE A 221 -11.72 3.85 0.29
N ILE A 222 -12.68 4.63 -0.24
CA ILE A 222 -12.60 6.08 -0.39
C ILE A 222 -13.58 6.76 0.58
N PRO A 223 -13.12 7.28 1.73
CA PRO A 223 -13.95 7.96 2.72
C PRO A 223 -14.81 9.10 2.17
N GLU A 224 -14.30 9.90 1.24
CA GLU A 224 -15.05 10.99 0.60
C GLU A 224 -16.25 10.51 -0.22
N MET A 225 -16.28 9.23 -0.58
CA MET A 225 -17.39 8.56 -1.26
C MET A 225 -18.20 7.71 -0.26
N GLU A 226 -18.35 8.16 0.99
CA GLU A 226 -19.04 7.44 2.07
C GLU A 226 -18.40 6.07 2.39
N GLY A 227 -17.08 5.95 2.21
CA GLY A 227 -16.35 4.69 2.36
C GLY A 227 -16.68 3.71 1.24
N GLU A 228 -16.92 4.17 0.03
CA GLU A 228 -17.18 3.28 -1.11
C GLU A 228 -15.92 2.49 -1.49
N ILE A 229 -16.10 1.18 -1.76
CA ILE A 229 -15.04 0.33 -2.32
C ILE A 229 -14.91 0.63 -3.81
N VAL A 230 -13.71 1.02 -4.23
CA VAL A 230 -13.34 1.36 -5.61
C VAL A 230 -12.12 0.55 -6.00
N GLY A 231 -12.08 -0.01 -7.20
CA GLY A 231 -10.93 -0.79 -7.66
C GLY A 231 -10.81 -0.84 -9.17
N PHE A 232 -9.80 -1.55 -9.64
CA PHE A 232 -9.67 -1.89 -11.05
C PHE A 232 -10.64 -3.00 -11.43
N ASP A 233 -11.48 -2.78 -12.45
CA ASP A 233 -12.32 -3.82 -13.01
C ASP A 233 -11.48 -4.76 -13.86
N HIS A 234 -11.18 -5.95 -13.33
CA HIS A 234 -10.33 -6.92 -14.02
C HIS A 234 -11.03 -7.64 -15.18
N ARG A 235 -12.33 -7.41 -15.38
CA ARG A 235 -13.12 -8.02 -16.46
C ARG A 235 -13.20 -7.13 -17.68
N THR A 236 -13.38 -5.83 -17.46
CA THR A 236 -13.60 -4.83 -18.51
C THR A 236 -12.47 -3.83 -18.65
N GLY A 237 -11.58 -3.75 -17.65
CA GLY A 237 -10.54 -2.74 -17.55
C GLY A 237 -11.06 -1.39 -17.03
N GLY A 238 -10.18 -0.65 -16.37
CA GLY A 238 -10.47 0.69 -15.84
C GLY A 238 -10.96 0.69 -14.39
N ILE A 239 -11.31 1.87 -13.87
CA ILE A 239 -11.71 2.06 -12.48
C ILE A 239 -13.24 1.95 -12.35
N ARG A 240 -13.71 1.18 -11.38
CA ARG A 240 -15.14 1.03 -11.08
C ARG A 240 -15.43 1.11 -9.58
N ALA A 241 -16.55 1.74 -9.26
CA ALA A 241 -17.19 1.73 -7.94
C ALA A 241 -17.94 0.41 -7.73
N SER A 242 -17.82 -0.16 -6.54
CA SER A 242 -18.56 -1.36 -6.17
C SER A 242 -20.05 -1.13 -5.91
N GLY A 243 -20.45 0.09 -5.53
CA GLY A 243 -21.76 0.38 -4.94
C GLY A 243 -21.87 0.05 -3.44
N ILE A 244 -20.82 -0.51 -2.83
CA ILE A 244 -20.79 -0.87 -1.40
C ILE A 244 -20.14 0.25 -0.62
N LYS A 245 -20.92 0.85 0.30
CA LYS A 245 -20.49 1.90 1.22
C LYS A 245 -20.21 1.31 2.60
N THR A 246 -18.96 1.30 3.03
CA THR A 246 -18.57 0.77 4.34
C THR A 246 -18.76 1.79 5.46
N GLY A 247 -18.89 3.08 5.12
CA GLY A 247 -18.87 4.18 6.08
C GLY A 247 -17.50 4.44 6.71
N PHE A 248 -16.46 3.72 6.29
CA PHE A 248 -15.13 3.85 6.87
C PHE A 248 -14.54 5.24 6.59
N GLN A 249 -13.85 5.78 7.59
CA GLN A 249 -13.25 7.10 7.58
C GLN A 249 -11.73 7.01 7.58
N TYR A 250 -11.04 8.07 7.19
CA TYR A 250 -9.59 8.11 7.34
C TYR A 250 -9.17 8.09 8.82
N VAL A 251 -8.07 7.40 9.07
CA VAL A 251 -7.19 7.72 10.21
C VAL A 251 -6.60 9.13 10.07
N ASP A 252 -5.87 9.62 11.07
CA ASP A 252 -5.21 10.93 10.93
C ASP A 252 -4.20 10.87 9.76
N ARG A 253 -4.31 11.82 8.83
CA ARG A 253 -3.46 11.98 7.65
C ARG A 253 -2.88 13.40 7.55
N ASN A 254 -2.76 14.10 8.67
CA ASN A 254 -2.22 15.46 8.71
C ASN A 254 -0.68 15.46 8.79
N PHE A 255 -0.02 15.67 7.64
CA PHE A 255 1.43 15.77 7.53
C PHE A 255 1.92 17.22 7.29
N ASN A 256 1.15 18.23 7.75
CA ASN A 256 1.49 19.65 7.53
C ASN A 256 2.76 20.11 8.26
N ASN A 257 3.34 19.29 9.12
CA ASN A 257 4.66 19.52 9.73
C ASN A 257 5.82 19.15 8.79
N TRP A 258 5.60 18.30 7.79
CA TRP A 258 6.63 17.88 6.84
C TRP A 258 6.98 18.97 5.82
N ARG A 259 8.24 18.97 5.43
CA ARG A 259 8.84 19.81 4.38
C ARG A 259 9.83 18.96 3.59
N VAL A 260 9.98 19.25 2.30
CA VAL A 260 11.00 18.65 1.42
C VAL A 260 12.39 19.11 1.83
#